data_AF-Q8DKV7-F1
#
_entry.id   AF-Q8DKV7-F1
#
_cell.length_a   1.000
_cell.length_b   1.000
_cell.length_c   1.000
_cell.angle_alpha   90.00
_cell.angle_beta   90.00
_cell.angle_gamma   90.00
#
_symmetry.space_group_name_H-M   'P 1'
#
loop_
_entity.id
_entity.type
_entity.pdbx_description
1 polymer ?
#
loop_
_entity_poly.entity_id
_entity_poly.type
_entity_poly.pdbx_seq_one_letter_code
_entity_poly.pdbx_strand_id
1 'polypeptide(L)'
;MLETCPRCGARLGKPLSSGRQVCSACGWSTVVVERSSPPPPTGLPLLLNQLARLIKRFFQYLGVRLQLLWRSLSSRSQQQQPRRNLWESLVRKLQHLEEKIPSGDPNREWLTPEEAFQRLGGDLNNPHSKVSSLDGKRRIGLSAFRRLVNTAEYADFGFQYSSDRHAKNLPYLRPLSRQP
;
A
#
# COMPACT_ATOMS: atom_id res chain seq x y z
N MET A 1 -52.15 38.46 45.20
CA MET A 1 -53.12 38.37 44.08
C MET A 1 -52.70 39.37 43.03
N LEU A 2 -52.81 39.05 41.74
CA LEU A 2 -52.40 39.96 40.68
C LEU A 2 -53.56 40.89 40.34
N GLU A 3 -53.32 42.21 40.34
CA GLU A 3 -54.35 43.21 40.00
C GLU A 3 -54.40 43.51 38.50
N THR A 4 -53.31 43.26 37.78
CA THR A 4 -53.15 43.54 36.35
C THR A 4 -52.56 42.36 35.61
N CYS A 5 -53.01 42.14 34.37
CA CYS A 5 -52.55 41.09 33.50
C CYS A 5 -51.09 41.34 33.07
N PRO A 6 -50.15 40.41 33.28
CA PRO A 6 -48.75 40.61 32.90
C PRO A 6 -48.52 40.64 31.39
N ARG A 7 -49.49 40.22 30.57
CA ARG A 7 -49.37 40.22 29.10
C ARG A 7 -49.88 41.50 28.43
N CYS A 8 -50.96 42.08 28.94
CA CYS A 8 -51.63 43.19 28.26
C CYS A 8 -51.93 44.39 29.17
N GLY A 9 -51.55 44.32 30.46
CA GLY A 9 -51.78 45.41 31.42
C GLY A 9 -53.23 45.63 31.84
N ALA A 10 -54.20 44.91 31.25
CA ALA A 10 -55.60 45.03 31.63
C ALA A 10 -55.83 44.62 33.09
N ARG A 11 -56.73 45.32 33.80
CA ARG A 11 -57.13 44.97 35.17
C ARG A 11 -57.76 43.58 35.21
N LEU A 12 -57.28 42.74 36.12
CA LEU A 12 -57.81 41.40 36.35
C LEU A 12 -59.05 41.48 37.27
N GLY A 13 -60.05 40.66 36.96
CA GLY A 13 -61.25 40.53 37.79
C GLY A 13 -61.04 39.70 39.05
N LYS A 14 -62.12 39.51 39.82
CA LYS A 14 -62.12 38.61 40.98
C LYS A 14 -61.76 37.19 40.53
N PRO A 15 -60.95 36.45 41.32
CA PRO A 15 -60.63 35.07 41.02
C PRO A 15 -61.90 34.20 40.95
N LEU A 16 -61.87 33.18 40.08
CA LEU A 16 -62.91 32.16 40.02
C LEU A 16 -62.90 31.32 41.31
N SER A 17 -63.95 30.53 41.53
CA SER A 17 -64.05 29.60 42.68
C SER A 17 -62.88 28.62 42.79
N SER A 18 -62.17 28.37 41.69
CA SER A 18 -60.94 27.57 41.63
C SER A 18 -59.67 28.30 42.08
N GLY A 19 -59.76 29.57 42.48
CA GLY A 19 -58.62 30.43 42.83
C GLY A 19 -57.86 30.98 41.62
N ARG A 20 -58.28 30.65 40.40
CA ARG A 20 -57.63 31.07 39.15
C ARG A 20 -58.11 32.46 38.71
N GLN A 21 -57.19 33.29 38.23
CA GLN A 21 -57.52 34.53 37.54
C GLN A 21 -57.28 34.36 36.04
N VAL A 22 -58.26 34.80 35.23
CA VAL A 22 -58.19 34.80 33.77
C VAL A 22 -58.41 36.22 33.28
N CYS A 23 -57.57 36.68 32.36
CA CYS A 23 -57.70 37.96 31.70
C CYS A 23 -58.77 37.87 30.61
N SER A 24 -59.84 38.65 30.73
CA SER A 24 -60.90 38.74 29.72
C SER A 24 -60.42 39.33 28.39
N ALA A 25 -59.42 40.22 28.42
CA ALA A 25 -58.93 40.89 27.22
C ALA A 25 -58.05 40.03 26.30
N CYS A 26 -57.24 39.12 26.87
CA CYS A 26 -56.24 38.37 26.09
C CYS A 26 -56.19 36.87 26.39
N GLY A 27 -57.10 36.35 27.23
CA GLY A 27 -57.19 34.94 27.58
C GLY A 27 -56.04 34.39 28.45
N TRP A 28 -55.17 35.25 28.99
CA TRP A 28 -54.10 34.81 29.88
C TRP A 28 -54.66 34.28 31.20
N SER A 29 -54.15 33.17 31.72
CA SER A 29 -54.60 32.60 32.99
C SER A 29 -53.45 32.24 33.92
N THR A 30 -53.70 32.34 35.23
CA THR A 30 -52.79 31.90 36.30
C THR A 30 -52.81 30.37 36.43
N VAL A 31 -52.62 29.65 35.33
CA VAL A 31 -52.27 28.24 35.44
C VAL A 31 -50.80 28.23 35.83
N VAL A 32 -50.51 28.00 37.11
CA VAL A 32 -49.22 27.43 37.49
C VAL A 32 -49.24 26.06 36.84
N VAL A 33 -48.75 26.00 35.59
CA VAL A 33 -48.37 24.74 34.98
C VAL A 33 -47.28 24.26 35.91
N GLU A 34 -47.63 23.33 36.79
CA GLU A 34 -46.68 22.51 37.51
C GLU A 34 -45.93 21.76 36.42
N ARG A 35 -44.91 22.43 35.87
CA ARG A 35 -43.89 21.81 35.04
C ARG A 35 -43.24 20.85 36.00
N SER A 36 -43.71 19.60 36.00
CA SER A 36 -42.98 18.50 36.57
C SER A 36 -41.55 18.66 36.08
N SER A 37 -40.67 19.05 36.99
CA SER A 37 -39.25 19.10 36.72
C SER A 37 -38.87 17.74 36.14
N PRO A 38 -38.16 17.68 34.99
CA PRO A 38 -37.73 16.39 34.46
C PRO A 38 -37.05 15.61 35.60
N PRO A 39 -37.37 14.31 35.78
CA PRO A 39 -36.81 13.54 36.87
C PRO A 39 -35.29 13.64 36.83
N PRO A 40 -34.61 13.75 37.99
CA PRO A 40 -33.16 13.79 38.02
C PRO A 40 -32.63 12.57 37.24
N PRO A 41 -31.71 12.74 36.27
CA PRO A 41 -31.26 11.63 35.43
C PRO A 41 -30.58 10.58 36.30
N THR A 42 -31.26 9.45 36.55
CA THR A 42 -30.74 8.40 37.43
C THR A 42 -29.64 7.59 36.74
N GLY A 43 -28.44 7.62 37.31
CA GLY A 43 -27.38 6.61 37.17
C GLY A 43 -26.61 6.61 35.84
N LEU A 44 -27.19 6.06 34.78
CA LEU A 44 -26.48 5.74 33.54
C LEU A 44 -26.24 6.91 32.57
N PRO A 45 -27.23 7.79 32.28
CA PRO A 45 -27.01 8.90 31.35
C PRO A 45 -26.07 9.97 31.92
N LEU A 46 -25.97 10.11 33.24
CA LEU A 46 -24.97 10.96 33.88
C LEU A 46 -23.55 10.43 33.69
N LEU A 47 -23.34 9.12 33.89
CA LEU A 47 -22.04 8.48 33.68
C LEU A 47 -21.60 8.56 32.22
N LEU A 48 -22.52 8.30 31.27
CA LEU A 48 -22.24 8.45 29.84
C LEU A 48 -21.88 9.89 29.48
N ASN A 49 -22.57 10.88 30.04
CA ASN A 49 -22.28 12.29 29.76
C ASN A 49 -20.94 12.72 30.40
N GLN A 50 -20.59 12.20 31.58
CA GLN A 50 -19.27 12.42 32.18
C GLN A 50 -18.14 11.74 31.40
N LEU A 51 -18.33 10.49 30.96
CA LEU A 51 -17.39 9.77 30.10
C LEU A 51 -17.23 10.46 28.76
N ALA A 52 -18.30 10.94 28.14
CA ALA A 52 -18.23 11.69 26.89
C ALA A 52 -17.42 12.99 27.03
N ARG A 53 -17.54 13.70 28.16
CA ARG A 53 -16.71 14.88 28.45
C ARG A 53 -15.23 14.53 28.61
N LEU A 54 -14.93 13.42 29.30
CA LEU A 54 -13.56 12.93 29.46
C LEU A 54 -12.95 12.50 28.12
N ILE A 55 -13.69 11.72 27.34
CA ILE A 55 -13.30 11.27 26.00
C ILE A 55 -13.05 12.47 25.08
N LYS A 56 -13.93 13.48 25.08
CA LYS A 56 -13.75 14.70 24.29
C LYS A 56 -12.47 15.45 24.68
N ARG A 57 -12.21 15.62 25.99
CA ARG A 57 -10.98 16.25 26.47
C ARG A 57 -9.74 15.43 26.12
N PHE A 58 -9.84 14.11 26.19
CA PHE A 58 -8.76 13.20 25.82
C PHE A 58 -8.42 13.31 24.33
N PHE A 59 -9.42 13.29 23.44
CA PHE A 59 -9.18 13.46 22.00
C PHE A 59 -8.69 14.86 21.63
N GLN A 60 -9.14 15.92 22.32
CA GLN A 60 -8.57 17.26 22.14
C GLN A 60 -7.09 17.30 22.50
N TYR A 61 -6.71 16.69 23.63
CA TYR A 61 -5.31 16.61 24.04
C TYR A 61 -4.48 15.70 23.13
N LEU A 62 -5.04 14.56 22.70
CA LEU A 62 -4.41 13.65 21.74
C LEU A 62 -4.19 14.35 20.40
N GLY A 63 -5.17 15.11 19.92
CA GLY A 63 -5.07 15.87 18.68
C GLY A 63 -3.92 16.87 18.72
N VAL A 64 -3.76 17.62 19.82
CA VAL A 64 -2.64 18.55 19.99
C VAL A 64 -1.29 17.81 20.08
N ARG A 65 -1.23 16.69 20.83
CA ARG A 65 -0.03 15.85 20.93
C ARG A 65 0.36 15.23 19.58
N LEU A 66 -0.60 14.69 18.84
CA LEU A 66 -0.40 14.17 17.48
C LEU A 66 0.02 15.29 16.55
N GLN A 67 -0.59 16.47 16.60
CA GLN A 67 -0.22 17.59 15.73
C GLN A 67 1.22 18.06 15.97
N LEU A 68 1.67 18.10 17.24
CA LEU A 68 3.05 18.43 17.59
C LEU A 68 4.02 17.31 17.18
N LEU A 69 3.62 16.05 17.35
CA LEU A 69 4.42 14.89 16.94
C LEU A 69 4.53 14.80 15.41
N TRP A 70 3.43 15.04 14.69
CA TRP A 70 3.39 15.14 13.24
C TRP A 70 4.21 16.32 12.73
N ARG A 71 4.20 17.47 13.41
CA ARG A 71 5.11 18.59 13.09
C ARG A 71 6.58 18.21 13.31
N SER A 72 6.91 17.45 14.35
CA SER A 72 8.28 16.97 14.59
C SER A 72 8.75 15.90 13.57
N LEU A 73 7.82 15.07 13.08
CA LEU A 73 8.08 14.08 12.05
C LEU A 73 8.12 14.72 10.65
N SER A 74 7.27 15.70 10.38
CA SER A 74 7.24 16.42 9.12
C SER A 74 8.41 17.41 8.98
N SER A 75 8.89 18.00 10.07
CA SER A 75 10.15 18.77 10.05
C SER A 75 11.38 17.88 9.81
N ARG A 76 11.36 16.61 10.25
CA ARG A 76 12.36 15.60 9.85
C ARG A 76 12.20 15.16 8.38
N SER A 77 10.99 15.24 7.83
CA SER A 77 10.69 14.90 6.42
C SER A 77 11.25 15.94 5.43
N GLN A 78 11.46 17.20 5.83
CA GLN A 78 12.05 18.21 4.94
C GLN A 78 13.57 18.05 4.72
N GLN A 79 14.27 17.25 5.55
CA GLN A 79 15.64 16.80 5.27
C GLN A 79 15.70 15.49 4.47
N GLN A 80 14.56 14.89 4.09
CA GLN A 80 14.51 13.66 3.32
C GLN A 80 14.22 13.90 1.83
N GLN A 81 15.23 14.33 1.08
CA GLN A 81 15.44 13.79 -0.26
C GLN A 81 16.12 12.41 -0.13
N PRO A 82 15.37 11.28 -0.09
CA PRO A 82 15.89 10.11 -0.81
C PRO A 82 14.81 9.19 -1.42
N ARG A 83 13.50 9.48 -1.31
CA ARG A 83 12.47 8.54 -1.83
C ARG A 83 12.16 8.65 -3.32
N ARG A 84 12.43 9.79 -3.97
CA ARG A 84 12.37 9.86 -5.46
C ARG A 84 13.45 9.00 -6.12
N ASN A 85 14.67 9.04 -5.58
CA ASN A 85 15.82 8.33 -6.14
C ASN A 85 15.68 6.80 -6.04
N LEU A 86 15.01 6.28 -5.01
CA LEU A 86 14.80 4.84 -4.86
C LEU A 86 13.79 4.29 -5.88
N TRP A 87 12.67 5.01 -6.12
CA TRP A 87 11.71 4.61 -7.15
C TRP A 87 12.28 4.75 -8.55
N GLU A 88 13.02 5.83 -8.82
CA GLU A 88 13.74 5.98 -10.09
C GLU A 88 14.81 4.90 -10.26
N SER A 89 15.53 4.53 -9.19
CA SER A 89 16.49 3.42 -9.23
C SER A 89 15.80 2.08 -9.49
N LEU A 90 14.62 1.85 -8.93
CA LEU A 90 13.86 0.61 -9.15
C LEU A 90 13.28 0.57 -10.56
N VAL A 91 12.76 1.69 -11.07
CA VAL A 91 12.27 1.81 -12.45
C VAL A 91 13.41 1.61 -13.45
N ARG A 92 14.59 2.22 -13.22
CA ARG A 92 15.78 1.98 -14.06
C ARG A 92 16.27 0.55 -13.95
N LYS A 93 16.24 -0.06 -12.75
CA LYS A 93 16.59 -1.48 -12.59
C LYS A 93 15.59 -2.40 -13.27
N LEU A 94 14.30 -2.07 -13.28
CA LEU A 94 13.26 -2.81 -13.98
C LEU A 94 13.40 -2.69 -15.49
N GLN A 95 13.62 -1.48 -16.02
CA GLN A 95 13.90 -1.27 -17.45
C GLN A 95 15.18 -1.99 -17.89
N HIS A 96 16.24 -1.93 -17.07
CA HIS A 96 17.49 -2.66 -17.33
C HIS A 96 17.33 -4.18 -17.23
N LEU A 97 16.38 -4.66 -16.43
CA LEU A 97 16.03 -6.08 -16.35
C LEU A 97 15.15 -6.49 -17.54
N GLU A 98 14.25 -5.62 -18.00
CA GLU A 98 13.42 -5.84 -19.17
C GLU A 98 14.26 -5.94 -20.45
N GLU A 99 15.26 -5.06 -20.63
CA GLU A 99 16.25 -5.18 -21.72
C GLU A 99 17.14 -6.43 -21.60
N LYS A 100 17.32 -6.96 -20.39
CA LYS A 100 18.13 -8.16 -20.14
C LYS A 100 17.35 -9.46 -20.13
N ILE A 101 16.02 -9.44 -20.22
CA ILE A 101 15.24 -10.66 -20.42
C ILE A 101 15.34 -10.95 -21.93
N PRO A 102 16.14 -11.94 -22.34
CA PRO A 102 16.22 -12.26 -23.75
C PRO A 102 14.86 -12.80 -24.17
N SER A 103 14.28 -12.18 -25.20
CA SER A 103 13.04 -12.55 -25.89
C SER A 103 13.18 -13.89 -26.62
N GLY A 104 13.65 -14.92 -25.94
CA GLY A 104 13.63 -16.29 -26.42
C GLY A 104 12.36 -16.97 -25.95
N ASP A 105 11.62 -17.61 -26.86
CA ASP A 105 10.44 -18.45 -26.58
C ASP A 105 10.62 -19.34 -25.35
N PRO A 106 9.92 -19.14 -24.22
CA PRO A 106 10.12 -19.93 -22.98
C PRO A 106 9.99 -21.45 -23.17
N ASN A 107 9.42 -21.89 -24.29
CA ASN A 107 9.31 -23.29 -24.72
C ASN A 107 10.57 -23.88 -25.39
N ARG A 108 11.63 -23.10 -25.64
CA ARG A 108 12.88 -23.67 -26.17
C ARG A 108 13.59 -24.46 -25.09
N GLU A 109 13.75 -25.74 -25.37
CA GLU A 109 14.39 -26.73 -24.52
C GLU A 109 15.81 -26.31 -24.12
N TRP A 110 16.11 -26.47 -22.83
CA TRP A 110 17.45 -26.28 -22.30
C TRP A 110 18.26 -27.54 -22.57
N LEU A 111 19.44 -27.36 -23.15
CA LEU A 111 20.32 -28.41 -23.60
C LEU A 111 21.47 -28.62 -22.61
N THR A 112 21.96 -29.84 -22.60
CA THR A 112 23.23 -30.19 -21.95
C THR A 112 24.42 -29.73 -22.82
N PRO A 113 25.63 -29.58 -22.24
CA PRO A 113 26.83 -29.28 -23.02
C PRO A 113 27.09 -30.26 -24.16
N GLU A 114 26.74 -31.54 -23.97
CA GLU A 114 26.90 -32.61 -24.95
C GLU A 114 25.97 -32.40 -26.14
N GLU A 115 24.69 -32.15 -25.88
CA GLU A 115 23.68 -31.90 -26.92
C GLU A 115 23.99 -30.59 -27.67
N ALA A 116 24.44 -29.56 -26.95
CA ALA A 116 24.87 -28.30 -27.55
C ALA A 116 26.10 -28.50 -28.45
N PHE A 117 27.05 -29.33 -28.03
CA PHE A 117 28.22 -29.67 -28.84
C PHE A 117 27.84 -30.45 -30.11
N GLN A 118 26.91 -31.41 -29.99
CA GLN A 118 26.35 -32.13 -31.14
C GLN A 118 25.62 -31.20 -32.11
N ARG A 119 24.82 -30.25 -31.60
CA ARG A 119 24.12 -29.23 -32.39
C ARG A 119 25.06 -28.38 -33.24
N LEU A 120 26.28 -28.14 -32.76
CA LEU A 120 27.33 -27.43 -33.51
C LEU A 120 28.03 -28.30 -34.56
N GLY A 121 27.64 -29.57 -34.71
CA GLY A 121 28.27 -30.54 -35.61
C GLY A 121 29.45 -31.28 -34.97
N GLY A 122 29.62 -31.19 -33.66
CA GLY A 122 30.60 -31.98 -32.92
C GLY A 122 30.15 -33.44 -32.75
N ASP A 123 31.10 -34.36 -32.73
CA ASP A 123 30.86 -35.78 -32.49
C ASP A 123 31.34 -36.13 -31.08
N LEU A 124 30.47 -36.75 -30.26
CA LEU A 124 30.79 -37.14 -28.89
C LEU A 124 31.70 -38.37 -28.84
N ASN A 125 31.64 -39.23 -29.86
CA ASN A 125 32.44 -40.46 -29.92
C ASN A 125 33.87 -40.19 -30.39
N ASN A 126 34.10 -39.03 -31.01
CA ASN A 126 35.40 -38.64 -31.51
C ASN A 126 36.06 -37.60 -30.58
N PRO A 127 37.10 -37.97 -29.81
CA PRO A 127 37.77 -37.05 -28.89
C PRO A 127 38.51 -35.90 -29.60
N HIS A 128 38.77 -36.04 -30.91
CA HIS A 128 39.37 -35.01 -31.74
C HIS A 128 38.35 -34.11 -32.42
N SER A 129 37.05 -34.36 -32.24
CA SER A 129 36.01 -33.48 -32.75
C SER A 129 36.13 -32.11 -32.11
N LYS A 130 36.04 -31.06 -32.94
CA LYS A 130 36.13 -29.68 -32.52
C LYS A 130 35.01 -28.88 -33.16
N VAL A 131 34.37 -28.05 -32.35
CA VAL A 131 33.34 -27.11 -32.81
C VAL A 131 33.96 -25.74 -32.98
N SER A 132 33.52 -25.01 -34.01
CA SER A 132 33.96 -23.65 -34.28
C SER A 132 32.98 -22.65 -33.68
N SER A 133 33.50 -21.53 -33.18
CA SER A 133 32.68 -20.37 -32.82
C SER A 133 32.01 -19.80 -34.08
N LEU A 134 30.95 -19.00 -33.89
CA LEU A 134 30.23 -18.31 -34.97
C LEU A 134 31.17 -17.46 -35.84
N ASP A 135 32.20 -16.85 -35.24
CA ASP A 135 33.22 -16.06 -35.94
C ASP A 135 34.26 -16.92 -36.68
N GLY A 136 34.27 -18.23 -36.46
CA GLY A 136 35.25 -19.16 -37.01
C GLY A 136 36.67 -19.07 -36.39
N LYS A 137 36.94 -18.09 -35.53
CA LYS A 137 38.27 -17.83 -34.95
C LYS A 137 38.69 -18.85 -33.87
N ARG A 138 37.74 -19.36 -33.11
CA ARG A 138 37.98 -20.32 -32.02
C ARG A 138 37.47 -21.70 -32.40
N ARG A 139 38.29 -22.72 -32.11
CA ARG A 139 37.94 -24.13 -32.24
C ARG A 139 38.26 -24.86 -30.96
N ILE A 140 37.26 -25.48 -30.34
CA ILE A 140 37.42 -26.18 -29.08
C ILE A 140 36.81 -27.57 -29.13
N GLY A 141 37.41 -28.51 -28.41
CA GLY A 141 36.86 -29.86 -28.24
C GLY A 141 35.84 -29.92 -27.08
N LEU A 142 35.17 -31.06 -26.93
CA LEU A 142 34.11 -31.26 -25.94
C LEU A 142 34.56 -30.99 -24.50
N SER A 143 35.77 -31.42 -24.12
CA SER A 143 36.32 -31.22 -22.78
C SER A 143 36.52 -29.74 -22.44
N ALA A 144 36.95 -28.94 -23.41
CA ALA A 144 37.07 -27.50 -23.27
C ALA A 144 35.69 -26.83 -23.30
N PHE A 145 34.76 -27.31 -24.13
CA PHE A 145 33.38 -26.81 -24.21
C PHE A 145 32.61 -26.98 -22.89
N ARG A 146 32.81 -28.08 -22.17
CA ARG A 146 32.24 -28.32 -20.82
C ARG A 146 32.81 -27.41 -19.74
N ARG A 147 34.02 -26.88 -19.95
CA ARG A 147 34.73 -26.04 -18.98
C ARG A 147 34.48 -24.56 -19.17
N LEU A 148 33.70 -24.17 -20.18
CA LEU A 148 33.31 -22.78 -20.35
C LEU A 148 32.43 -22.37 -19.17
N VAL A 149 32.81 -21.29 -18.50
CA VAL A 149 32.14 -20.84 -17.26
C VAL A 149 31.34 -19.56 -17.51
N ASN A 150 31.62 -18.87 -18.61
CA ASN A 150 31.12 -17.53 -18.83
C ASN A 150 30.02 -17.48 -19.89
N THR A 151 29.00 -16.64 -19.63
CA THR A 151 27.93 -16.36 -20.59
C THR A 151 28.46 -15.84 -21.91
N ALA A 152 29.51 -15.01 -21.88
CA ALA A 152 30.15 -14.48 -23.08
C ALA A 152 30.77 -15.59 -23.95
N GLU A 153 31.41 -16.59 -23.34
CA GLU A 153 32.05 -17.67 -24.09
C GLU A 153 31.03 -18.55 -24.79
N TYR A 154 29.91 -18.87 -24.14
CA TYR A 154 28.82 -19.61 -24.80
C TYR A 154 28.12 -18.77 -25.88
N ALA A 155 28.04 -17.46 -25.70
CA ALA A 155 27.47 -16.56 -26.70
C ALA A 155 28.29 -16.57 -28.02
N ASP A 156 29.62 -16.71 -27.94
CA ASP A 156 30.49 -16.87 -29.12
C ASP A 156 30.15 -18.11 -29.96
N PHE A 157 29.51 -19.12 -29.37
CA PHE A 157 29.01 -20.33 -30.04
C PHE A 157 27.50 -20.28 -30.32
N GLY A 158 26.84 -19.15 -30.03
CA GLY A 158 25.40 -18.98 -30.25
C GLY A 158 24.52 -19.59 -29.17
N PHE A 159 25.04 -19.79 -27.96
CA PHE A 159 24.27 -20.30 -26.82
C PHE A 159 24.14 -19.27 -25.71
N GLN A 160 22.98 -19.27 -25.08
CA GLN A 160 22.71 -18.61 -23.82
C GLN A 160 23.06 -19.54 -22.67
N TYR A 161 23.79 -19.02 -21.68
CA TYR A 161 24.16 -19.73 -20.46
C TYR A 161 23.31 -19.26 -19.27
N SER A 162 22.84 -20.21 -18.44
CA SER A 162 22.18 -19.92 -17.16
C SER A 162 22.99 -20.50 -15.99
N SER A 163 23.62 -19.62 -15.21
CA SER A 163 24.36 -20.01 -14.00
C SER A 163 23.47 -20.66 -12.95
N ASP A 164 22.22 -20.19 -12.80
CA ASP A 164 21.27 -20.73 -11.81
C ASP A 164 20.91 -22.20 -12.09
N ARG A 165 20.79 -22.57 -13.37
CA ARG A 165 20.51 -23.96 -13.78
C ARG A 165 21.75 -24.83 -13.65
N HIS A 166 22.92 -24.29 -14.01
CA HIS A 166 24.19 -24.97 -13.82
C HIS A 166 24.45 -25.32 -12.35
N ALA A 167 24.21 -24.38 -11.43
CA ALA A 167 24.35 -24.60 -9.98
C ALA A 167 23.41 -25.70 -9.45
N LYS A 168 22.28 -25.94 -10.14
CA LYS A 168 21.31 -27.00 -9.82
C LYS A 168 21.54 -28.30 -10.59
N ASN A 169 22.64 -28.42 -11.34
CA ASN A 169 22.93 -29.56 -12.23
C ASN A 169 21.81 -29.84 -13.25
N LEU A 170 21.11 -28.80 -13.69
CA LEU A 170 20.08 -28.88 -14.74
C LEU A 170 20.68 -28.48 -16.09
N PRO A 171 20.13 -28.95 -17.23
CA PRO A 171 20.49 -28.42 -18.56
C PRO A 171 20.44 -26.89 -18.54
N TYR A 172 21.53 -26.25 -18.96
CA TYR A 172 21.80 -24.83 -18.69
C TYR A 172 22.23 -24.04 -19.93
N LEU A 173 22.25 -24.68 -21.09
CA LEU A 173 22.52 -24.05 -22.37
C LEU A 173 21.24 -23.92 -23.17
N ARG A 174 21.10 -22.83 -23.91
CA ARG A 174 19.92 -22.63 -24.76
C ARG A 174 20.32 -21.97 -26.06
N PRO A 175 19.83 -22.42 -27.23
CA PRO A 175 20.18 -21.78 -28.49
C PRO A 175 19.67 -20.34 -28.53
N LEU A 176 20.55 -19.40 -28.82
CA LEU A 176 20.14 -18.04 -29.13
C LEU A 176 19.40 -18.07 -30.47
N SER A 177 18.23 -17.42 -30.53
CA SER A 177 17.57 -17.15 -31.81
C SER A 177 18.58 -16.42 -32.68
N ARG A 178 18.99 -17.01 -33.82
CA ARG A 178 19.62 -16.21 -34.87
C ARG A 178 18.59 -15.16 -35.24
N GLN A 179 18.80 -13.92 -34.82
CA GLN A 179 18.11 -12.81 -35.44
C GLN A 179 18.57 -12.82 -36.91
N PRO A 180 17.65 -12.88 -37.87
CA PRO A 180 17.98 -12.82 -39.29
C PRO A 180 18.66 -11.50 -39.64
#